data_AF-A0AA96N2K9-F1
#
_entry.id   AF-A0AA96N2K9-F1
#
_cell.length_a   1.000
_cell.length_b   1.000
_cell.length_c   1.000
_cell.angle_alpha   90.00
_cell.angle_beta   90.00
_cell.angle_gamma   90.00
#
_symmetry.space_group_name_H-M   'P 1'
#
loop_
_entity.id
_entity.type
_entity.pdbx_description
1 polymer ?
#
loop_
_entity_poly.entity_id
_entity_poly.type
_entity_poly.pdbx_seq_one_letter_code
_entity_poly.pdbx_strand_id
1 'polypeptide(L)' 'MVKELKVKQDTIVCQVCEEVIDTAHSPEGVKVLYGICPRCLGLENQKEA' A
#
# COMPACT_ATOMS: atom_id res chain seq x y z
N MET A 1 8.90 -27.07 15.53
CA MET A 1 9.39 -25.71 15.82
C MET A 1 8.75 -24.78 14.80
N VAL A 2 7.66 -24.10 15.16
CA VAL A 2 7.06 -23.09 14.28
C VAL A 2 7.97 -21.88 14.40
N LYS A 3 8.94 -21.75 13.50
CA LYS A 3 9.68 -20.51 13.35
C LYS A 3 8.64 -19.48 12.93
N GLU A 4 8.29 -18.61 13.86
CA GLU A 4 7.62 -17.35 13.57
C GLU A 4 8.53 -16.58 12.62
N LEU A 5 8.43 -16.87 11.32
CA LEU A 5 8.98 -16.01 10.30
C LEU A 5 8.27 -14.69 10.53
N LYS A 6 8.99 -13.71 11.07
CA LYS A 6 8.61 -12.30 10.97
C LYS A 6 8.46 -12.03 9.47
N VAL A 7 7.26 -12.26 8.96
CA VAL A 7 6.93 -12.05 7.56
C VAL A 7 7.15 -10.57 7.35
N LYS A 8 8.14 -10.25 6.52
CA LYS A 8 8.36 -8.89 6.07
C LYS A 8 7.24 -8.59 5.09
N GLN A 9 6.35 -7.68 5.47
CA GLN A 9 5.24 -7.25 4.64
C GLN A 9 5.63 -5.93 3.97
N ASP A 10 5.59 -5.91 2.65
CA ASP A 10 5.59 -4.66 1.91
C ASP A 10 4.31 -3.91 2.21
N THR A 11 4.40 -2.60 2.40
CA THR A 11 3.22 -1.75 2.67
C THR A 11 3.05 -0.82 1.50
N ILE A 12 1.86 -0.81 0.88
CA ILE A 12 1.50 0.14 -0.17
C ILE A 12 0.73 1.28 0.47
N VAL A 13 1.24 2.52 0.34
CA VAL A 13 0.67 3.72 0.95
C VAL A 13 0.14 4.66 -0.14
N CYS A 14 -1.00 5.30 0.12
CA CYS A 14 -1.54 6.33 -0.76
C CYS A 14 -0.70 7.61 -0.70
N GLN A 15 -0.27 8.12 -1.85
CA GLN A 15 0.50 9.37 -1.92
C GLN A 15 -0.33 10.63 -1.62
N VAL A 16 -1.66 10.52 -1.62
CA VAL A 16 -2.56 11.68 -1.47
C VAL A 16 -3.10 11.80 -0.06
N CYS A 17 -3.57 10.70 0.53
CA CYS A 17 -4.18 10.68 1.87
C CYS A 17 -3.33 9.94 2.91
N GLU A 18 -2.15 9.44 2.53
CA GLU A 18 -1.21 8.74 3.41
C GLU A 18 -1.77 7.47 4.08
N GLU A 19 -2.95 7.01 3.66
CA GLU A 19 -3.54 5.76 4.14
C GLU A 19 -2.89 4.54 3.50
N VAL A 20 -2.79 3.46 4.28
CA VAL A 20 -2.35 2.15 3.79
C VAL A 20 -3.42 1.61 2.83
N ILE A 21 -3.00 1.35 1.60
CA ILE A 21 -3.83 0.76 0.55
C ILE A 21 -3.87 -0.75 0.72
N ASP A 22 -2.70 -1.36 0.87
CA ASP A 22 -2.56 -2.82 0.92
C ASP A 22 -1.22 -3.22 1.56
N THR A 23 -1.13 -4.48 2.00
CA THR A 23 0.12 -5.06 2.53
C THR A 23 0.42 -6.37 1.81
N ALA A 24 1.51 -6.42 1.05
CA ALA A 24 1.92 -7.60 0.31
C ALA A 24 3.00 -8.37 1.05
N HIS A 25 3.00 -9.70 0.95
CA HIS A 25 4.02 -10.53 1.58
C HIS A 25 5.26 -10.60 0.67
N SER A 26 6.42 -10.13 1.16
CA SER A 26 7.67 -10.17 0.39
C SER A 26 8.76 -10.99 1.09
N PRO A 27 9.35 -11.98 0.41
CA PRO A 27 10.45 -12.76 0.98
C PRO A 27 11.79 -11.98 1.00
N GLU A 28 11.93 -10.92 0.20
CA GLU A 28 13.21 -10.23 -0.02
C GLU A 28 13.47 -9.04 0.93
N GLY A 29 12.47 -8.52 1.64
CA GLY A 29 12.63 -7.34 2.49
C GLY A 29 11.29 -6.68 2.85
N VAL A 30 11.32 -5.68 3.74
CA VAL A 30 10.20 -4.75 3.93
C VAL A 30 10.46 -3.56 3.02
N LYS A 31 9.61 -3.33 2.02
CA LYS A 31 9.61 -2.13 1.21
C LYS A 31 8.31 -1.37 1.41
N VAL A 32 8.43 -0.04 1.46
CA VAL A 32 7.27 0.84 1.37
C VAL A 32 7.08 1.19 -0.10
N LEU A 33 5.93 0.82 -0.63
CA LEU A 33 5.48 1.15 -1.98
C LEU A 33 4.47 2.29 -1.89
N TYR A 34 4.33 3.03 -2.98
CA TYR A 34 3.46 4.20 -3.04
C TYR A 34 2.53 4.09 -4.24
N GLY A 35 1.24 4.38 -4.03
CA GLY A 35 0.19 4.33 -5.05
C GLY A 35 -0.87 5.40 -4.82
N ILE A 36 -1.96 5.39 -5.60
CA ILE A 36 -3.15 6.22 -5.38
C ILE A 36 -4.30 5.29 -5.01
N CYS A 37 -4.94 5.53 -3.86
CA CYS A 37 -6.05 4.69 -3.41
C CYS A 37 -7.31 4.96 -4.26
N PRO A 38 -8.26 4.01 -4.35
CA PRO A 38 -9.49 4.19 -5.12
C PRO A 38 -10.30 5.42 -4.70
N ARG A 39 -10.24 5.82 -3.43
CA ARG A 39 -10.90 7.03 -2.92
C ARG A 39 -10.32 8.29 -3.56
N CYS A 40 -8.99 8.41 -3.60
CA CYS A 40 -8.30 9.56 -4.19
C CYS A 40 -8.36 9.53 -5.72
N LEU A 41 -8.32 8.34 -6.32
CA LEU A 41 -8.48 8.18 -7.77
C LEU A 41 -9.87 8.65 -8.26
N GLY A 42 -10.92 8.37 -7.47
CA GLY A 42 -12.27 8.85 -7.75
C GLY A 42 -12.44 10.36 -7.58
N LEU A 43 -11.67 11.00 -6.69
CA LEU A 43 -11.66 12.46 -6.50
C LEU A 43 -10.98 13.19 -7.65
N GLU A 44 -9.90 12.62 -8.22
CA GLU A 44 -9.25 13.18 -9.41
C GLU A 44 -10.20 13.19 -10.63
N ASN A 45 -10.99 12.13 -10.81
CA ASN A 45 -11.96 12.05 -11.92
C ASN A 45 -13.13 13.05 -11.82
N GLN A 46 -13.33 13.71 -10.67
CA GLN A 46 -14.41 14.71 -10.51
C GLN A 46 -13.95 16.15 -10.76
N LYS A 47 -12.67 16.37 -11.11
CA LYS A 47 -12.19 17.69 -11.55
C LYS A 47 -12.31 17.92 -13.05
N GLU A 48 -12.71 16.89 -13.80
CA GLU A 48 -12.93 16.92 -15.25
C GLU A 48 -14.41 16.62 -15.58
N ALA A 49 -15.33 17.40 -15.04
CA ALA A 49 -16.75 17.39 -15.43
C ALA A 49 -17.29 18.82 -15.52
#